data_AF-A0A9W4RDZ3-F1
#
_entry.id   AF-A0A9W4RDZ3-F1
#
_cell.length_a   1.000
_cell.length_b   1.000
_cell.length_c   1.000
_cell.angle_alpha   90.00
_cell.angle_beta   90.00
_cell.angle_gamma   90.00
#
_symmetry.space_group_name_H-M   'P 1'
#
loop_
_entity.id
_entity.type
_entity.pdbx_description
1 polymer ?
#
loop_
_entity_poly.entity_id
_entity_poly.type
_entity_poly.pdbx_seq_one_letter_code
_entity_poly.pdbx_strand_id
1 'polypeptide(L)' 'MVAIWKSAGPNKRPTQVRRALHTEHCRDKDGKRYKVIVWREWPGLSLTSYTLEDGTPVHYEDECYFALPSGKMLTRCEDE' A
#
# COMPACT_ATOMS: atom_id res chain seq x y z
N MET A 1 -21.10 -30.90 -38.99
CA MET A 1 -20.70 -29.50 -38.68
C MET A 1 -19.96 -29.53 -37.35
N VAL A 2 -18.67 -29.20 -37.34
CA VAL A 2 -17.82 -29.32 -36.14
C VAL A 2 -17.80 -27.97 -35.44
N ALA A 3 -18.39 -27.87 -34.24
CA ALA A 3 -18.36 -26.64 -33.45
C ALA A 3 -17.01 -26.54 -32.74
N ILE A 4 -16.13 -25.69 -33.25
CA ILE A 4 -14.81 -25.43 -32.68
C ILE A 4 -15.01 -24.52 -31.47
N TRP A 5 -14.86 -25.06 -30.27
CA TRP A 5 -14.88 -24.29 -29.03
C TRP A 5 -13.57 -23.51 -28.92
N LYS A 6 -13.65 -22.18 -29.02
CA LYS A 6 -12.52 -21.29 -28.79
C LYS A 6 -12.21 -21.27 -27.28
N SER A 7 -11.09 -21.88 -26.91
CA SER A 7 -10.53 -21.81 -25.57
C SER A 7 -10.37 -20.35 -25.13
N ALA A 8 -11.06 -19.96 -24.06
CA ALA A 8 -10.80 -18.71 -23.38
C ALA A 8 -9.35 -18.73 -22.87
N GLY A 9 -8.49 -17.90 -23.45
CA GLY A 9 -7.12 -17.70 -22.99
C GLY A 9 -7.11 -17.24 -21.52
N PRO A 10 -5.95 -17.36 -20.83
CA PRO A 10 -5.86 -17.03 -19.42
C PRO A 10 -6.34 -15.60 -19.21
N ASN A 11 -7.37 -15.47 -18.39
CA ASN A 11 -7.95 -14.21 -17.96
C ASN A 11 -6.85 -13.44 -17.20
N LYS A 12 -6.02 -12.69 -17.92
CA LYS A 12 -5.08 -11.74 -17.34
C LYS A 12 -5.93 -10.68 -16.68
N ARG A 13 -6.27 -10.91 -15.41
CA ARG A 13 -6.75 -9.85 -14.51
C ARG A 13 -5.80 -8.68 -14.75
N PRO A 14 -6.30 -7.46 -15.04
CA PRO A 14 -5.42 -6.32 -15.11
C PRO A 14 -4.69 -6.30 -13.77
N THR A 15 -3.38 -6.51 -13.80
CA THR A 15 -2.53 -6.34 -12.63
C THR A 15 -2.82 -4.91 -12.21
N GLN A 16 -3.58 -4.74 -11.13
CA GLN A 16 -3.92 -3.42 -10.62
C GLN A 16 -2.57 -2.74 -10.41
N VAL A 17 -2.22 -1.81 -11.29
CA VAL A 17 -0.95 -1.10 -11.24
C VAL A 17 -1.08 -0.14 -10.07
N ARG A 18 -0.93 -0.68 -8.86
CA ARG A 18 -0.77 0.10 -7.64
C ARG A 18 0.47 0.93 -7.88
N ARG A 19 0.28 2.22 -8.12
CA ARG A 19 1.40 3.15 -8.26
C ARG A 19 1.84 3.49 -6.84
N ALA A 20 3.08 3.15 -6.51
CA ALA A 20 3.74 3.73 -5.35
C ALA A 20 3.82 5.23 -5.60
N LEU A 21 3.10 6.01 -4.80
CA LEU A 21 3.07 7.47 -4.88
C LEU A 21 4.37 8.04 -4.34
N HIS A 22 4.67 7.70 -3.09
CA HIS A 22 5.86 8.14 -2.36
C HIS A 22 6.12 7.23 -1.15
N THR A 23 7.31 7.32 -0.58
CA THR A 23 7.71 6.59 0.61
C THR A 23 7.99 7.57 1.73
N GLU A 24 7.40 7.33 2.89
CA GLU A 24 7.49 8.21 4.04
C GLU A 24 8.37 7.62 5.12
N HIS A 25 9.27 8.43 5.66
CA HIS A 25 10.06 8.05 6.83
C HIS A 25 9.23 8.31 8.10
N CYS A 26 8.94 7.25 8.82
CA CYS A 26 8.25 7.30 10.10
C CYS A 26 9.17 6.77 11.21
N ARG A 27 8.85 7.07 12.46
CA ARG A 27 9.55 6.56 13.62
C ARG A 27 8.54 6.06 14.64
N ASP A 28 8.86 4.96 15.29
CA ASP A 28 8.10 4.51 16.46
C ASP A 28 8.51 5.29 17.71
N LYS A 29 7.72 5.19 18.78
CA LYS A 29 8.07 5.73 20.11
C LYS A 29 9.41 5.19 20.64
N ASP A 30 9.81 4.00 20.22
CA ASP A 30 11.11 3.39 20.53
C ASP A 30 12.30 4.04 19.78
N GLY A 31 12.05 4.97 18.86
CA GLY A 31 13.08 5.62 18.06
C GLY A 31 13.49 4.84 16.80
N LYS A 32 12.89 3.66 16.58
CA LYS A 32 13.13 2.86 15.38
C LYS A 32 12.48 3.50 14.16
N ARG A 33 13.27 3.68 13.08
CA ARG A 33 12.79 4.23 11.81
C ARG A 33 12.11 3.16 10.97
N TYR A 34 11.01 3.53 10.34
CA TYR A 34 10.21 2.73 9.44
C TYR A 34 9.98 3.50 8.16
N LYS A 35 9.88 2.79 7.05
CA LYS A 35 9.53 3.39 5.76
C LYS A 35 8.15 2.91 5.37
N VAL A 36 7.21 3.84 5.27
CA VAL A 36 5.83 3.59 4.87
C VAL A 36 5.69 3.95 3.41
N ILE A 37 5.46 2.97 2.55
CA ILE A 37 5.14 3.13 1.15
C ILE A 37 3.65 3.44 1.00
N VAL A 38 3.36 4.55 0.35
CA VAL A 38 2.02 5.02 0.05
C VAL A 38 1.62 4.55 -1.34
N TRP A 39 0.60 3.71 -1.43
CA TRP A 39 0.05 3.20 -2.67
C TRP A 39 -1.25 3.91 -3.01
N ARG A 40 -1.38 4.41 -4.23
CA ARG A 40 -2.68 4.84 -4.76
C ARG A 40 -3.28 3.71 -5.57
N GLU A 41 -4.46 3.26 -5.17
CA GLU A 41 -5.06 2.07 -5.78
C GLU A 41 -5.62 2.36 -7.18
N TRP A 42 -6.23 3.53 -7.42
CA TRP A 42 -6.80 3.87 -8.74
C TRP A 42 -6.87 5.39 -9.04
N PRO A 43 -6.78 5.81 -10.32
CA PRO A 43 -7.21 7.13 -10.75
C PRO A 43 -8.75 7.21 -10.68
N GLY A 44 -9.29 7.73 -9.58
CA GLY A 44 -10.73 7.94 -9.41
C GLY A 44 -11.29 7.48 -8.06
N LEU A 45 -10.55 6.64 -7.33
CA LEU A 45 -10.79 6.41 -5.91
C LEU A 45 -9.66 7.07 -5.12
N SER A 46 -10.00 7.96 -4.20
CA SER A 46 -9.09 8.52 -3.20
C SER A 46 -8.72 7.49 -2.12
N LEU A 47 -8.58 6.23 -2.51
CA LEU A 47 -8.17 5.13 -1.64
C LEU A 47 -6.66 5.03 -1.70
N THR A 48 -6.06 5.36 -0.56
CA THR A 48 -4.63 5.28 -0.33
C THR A 48 -4.38 4.09 0.58
N SER A 49 -3.60 3.12 0.10
CA SER A 49 -3.18 1.96 0.87
C SER A 49 -1.77 2.21 1.38
N TYR A 50 -1.52 1.98 2.66
CA TYR A 50 -0.22 2.21 3.28
C TYR A 50 0.39 0.87 3.66
N THR A 51 1.64 0.64 3.27
CA THR A 51 2.38 -0.56 3.67
C THR A 51 3.79 -0.17 4.06
N LEU A 52 4.41 -0.91 4.97
CA LEU A 52 5.84 -0.79 5.21
C LEU A 52 6.67 -1.30 4.02
N GLU A 53 7.94 -0.92 3.98
CA GLU A 53 8.96 -1.49 3.08
C GLU A 53 9.06 -3.02 3.22
N ASP A 54 8.73 -3.55 4.39
CA ASP A 54 8.66 -4.99 4.68
C ASP A 54 7.42 -5.68 4.05
N GLY A 55 6.47 -4.91 3.50
CA GLY A 55 5.20 -5.41 2.97
C GLY A 55 4.08 -5.51 4.00
N THR A 56 4.35 -5.21 5.27
CA THR A 56 3.34 -5.17 6.33
C THR A 56 2.35 -4.02 6.07
N PRO A 57 1.03 -4.28 5.96
CA PRO A 57 0.05 -3.21 5.82
C PRO A 57 -0.04 -2.40 7.12
N VAL A 58 -0.10 -1.08 7.00
CA VAL A 58 -0.28 -0.16 8.14
C VAL A 58 -1.55 0.63 7.95
N HIS A 59 -2.22 0.94 9.05
CA HIS A 59 -3.43 1.74 9.03
C HIS A 59 -3.04 3.20 9.28
N TYR A 60 -3.45 4.09 8.38
CA TYR A 60 -3.38 5.52 8.66
C TYR A 60 -4.52 5.86 9.63
N GLU A 61 -4.21 6.45 10.79
CA GLU A 61 -5.24 6.95 11.70
C GLU A 61 -5.48 8.44 11.45
N ASP A 62 -4.53 9.29 11.81
CA ASP A 62 -4.77 10.74 11.81
C ASP A 62 -3.45 11.52 11.74
N GLU A 63 -3.46 12.72 11.16
CA GLU A 63 -2.34 13.67 11.04
C GLU A 63 -0.93 13.11 11.34
N CYS A 64 -0.41 12.22 10.46
CA CYS A 64 0.93 11.60 10.56
C CYS A 64 1.11 10.42 11.54
N TYR A 65 0.04 9.86 12.09
CA TYR A 65 0.05 8.65 12.91
C TYR A 65 -0.35 7.42 12.08
N PHE A 66 0.51 6.40 12.10
CA PHE A 66 0.24 5.10 11.47
C PHE A 66 0.21 4.01 12.54
N ALA A 67 -0.91 3.30 12.62
CA ALA A 67 -1.06 2.13 13.45
C ALA A 67 -0.55 0.89 12.71
N LEU A 68 0.39 0.19 13.35
CA LEU A 68 0.82 -1.13 12.95
C LEU A 68 -0.19 -2.18 13.42
N PRO A 69 -0.36 -3.29 12.69
CA PRO A 69 -1.18 -4.42 13.14
C PRO A 69 -0.66 -5.05 14.43
N SER A 70 0.62 -4.82 14.77
CA SER A 70 1.21 -5.22 16.06
C SER A 70 0.76 -4.35 17.25
N GLY A 71 -0.09 -3.33 17.04
CA GLY A 71 -0.52 -2.39 18.09
C GLY A 71 0.48 -1.28 18.39
N LYS A 72 1.51 -1.12 17.54
CA LYS A 72 2.51 -0.06 17.63
C LYS A 72 2.07 1.17 16.83
N MET A 73 2.50 2.35 17.25
CA MET A 73 2.17 3.61 16.59
C MET A 73 3.44 4.25 16.04
N LEU A 74 3.41 4.56 14.74
CA LEU A 74 4.46 5.28 14.04
C LEU A 74 4.03 6.74 13.89
N THR A 75 4.95 7.65 14.13
CA THR A 75 4.81 9.08 13.81
C THR A 75 5.67 9.42 12.59
N ARG A 76 5.14 10.22 11.66
CA ARG A 76 5.93 10.73 10.53
C ARG A 76 7.12 11.52 11.06
N CYS A 77 8.32 11.26 10.55
CA CYS A 77 9.40 12.22 10.66
C CYS A 77 9.12 13.29 9.62
N GLU A 78 8.80 14.52 10.04
CA GLU A 78 9.00 15.66 9.16
C GLU A 78 10.48 15.65 8.76
N ASP A 79 10.73 15.45 7.47
CA ASP A 79 12.02 15.78 6.86
C ASP A 79 12.12 17.31 6.99
N GLU A 80 12.97 17.76 7.91
CA GLU A 80 13.28 19.17 8.19
C GLU A 80 13.79 19.90 6.94
#